data_AF-A0A4Y3RS64-F1
#
_entry.id   AF-A0A4Y3RS64-F1
#
_cell.length_a   1.000
_cell.length_b   1.000
_cell.length_c   1.000
_cell.angle_alpha   90.00
_cell.angle_beta   90.00
_cell.angle_gamma   90.00
#
_symmetry.space_group_name_H-M   'P 1'
#
loop_
_entity.id
_entity.type
_entity.pdbx_description
1 polymer ?
#
loop_
_entity_poly.entity_id
_entity_poly.type
_entity_poly.pdbx_seq_one_letter_code
_entity_poly.pdbx_strand_id
1 'polypeptide(L)'
;MINGILFRQRTGLPWRDLPACSGSWKTVHDRHRRWSADGTWERILRAVQADADTEGRIDWSMVSVDSTTCRAHQHAAGASTRAPKIPGRRRSPARHRSDEALGRSRTRPDHVGGDKAYSSRRNRRHLRRRHIKHTLPEPRDQRANRQRRGSQGGRPTGFDKTIYRRRNEVERTINRFKNFRAVATRFDKRA
;
A
#
# COMPACT_ATOMS: atom_id res chain seq x y z
N MET A 1 -17.77 -13.02 -12.66
CA MET A 1 -17.54 -11.55 -12.70
C MET A 1 -16.41 -11.09 -11.79
N ILE A 2 -16.49 -11.16 -10.45
CA ILE A 2 -15.35 -10.80 -9.56
C ILE A 2 -14.13 -11.69 -9.84
N ASN A 3 -14.34 -12.99 -10.02
CA ASN A 3 -13.27 -13.93 -10.41
C ASN A 3 -12.55 -13.51 -11.69
N GLY A 4 -13.26 -12.92 -12.67
CA GLY A 4 -12.66 -12.40 -13.89
C GLY A 4 -11.79 -11.17 -13.64
N ILE A 5 -12.21 -10.28 -12.73
CA ILE A 5 -11.39 -9.13 -12.29
C ILE A 5 -10.13 -9.66 -11.59
N LEU A 6 -10.28 -10.55 -10.60
CA LEU A 6 -9.14 -11.11 -9.86
C LEU A 6 -8.18 -11.91 -10.75
N PHE A 7 -8.72 -12.66 -11.71
CA PHE A 7 -7.93 -13.39 -12.70
C PHE A 7 -7.08 -12.42 -13.51
N ARG A 8 -7.69 -11.38 -14.09
CA ARG A 8 -6.99 -10.33 -14.82
C ARG A 8 -5.94 -9.63 -13.96
N GLN A 9 -6.28 -9.30 -12.71
CA GLN A 9 -5.33 -8.66 -11.79
C GLN A 9 -4.11 -9.54 -11.51
N ARG A 10 -4.34 -10.85 -11.38
CA ARG A 10 -3.29 -11.84 -11.16
C ARG A 10 -2.36 -11.96 -12.35
N THR A 11 -2.92 -12.16 -13.54
CA THR A 11 -2.16 -12.51 -14.74
C THR A 11 -1.59 -11.30 -15.48
N GLY A 12 -2.22 -10.12 -15.36
CA GLY A 12 -1.81 -8.91 -16.08
C GLY A 12 -2.17 -8.91 -17.57
N LEU A 13 -3.04 -9.82 -18.01
CA LEU A 13 -3.48 -9.93 -19.39
C LEU A 13 -4.24 -8.65 -19.82
N PRO A 14 -4.19 -8.28 -21.11
CA PRO A 14 -5.13 -7.33 -21.68
C PRO A 14 -6.57 -7.76 -21.42
N TRP A 15 -7.47 -6.79 -21.19
CA TRP A 15 -8.88 -7.09 -20.91
C TRP A 15 -9.53 -7.94 -22.01
N ARG A 16 -9.18 -7.71 -23.27
CA ARG A 16 -9.76 -8.42 -24.43
C ARG A 16 -9.38 -9.90 -24.47
N ASP A 17 -8.30 -10.28 -23.78
CA ASP A 17 -7.76 -11.64 -23.76
C ASP A 17 -8.26 -12.43 -22.52
N LEU A 18 -9.29 -11.92 -21.85
CA LEU A 18 -9.88 -12.60 -20.71
C LEU A 18 -10.52 -13.93 -21.16
N PRO A 19 -10.23 -15.06 -20.47
CA PRO A 19 -10.81 -16.35 -20.82
C PRO A 19 -12.34 -16.33 -20.76
N ALA A 20 -13.00 -17.04 -21.69
CA ALA A 20 -14.45 -17.09 -21.77
C ALA A 20 -15.12 -17.59 -20.46
N CYS A 21 -14.47 -18.50 -19.73
CA CYS A 21 -14.95 -19.00 -18.44
C CYS A 21 -15.06 -17.92 -17.34
N SER A 22 -14.40 -16.76 -17.52
CA SER A 22 -14.48 -15.62 -16.61
C SER A 22 -15.66 -14.68 -16.92
N GLY A 23 -16.39 -14.94 -18.01
CA GLY A 23 -17.46 -14.12 -18.55
C GLY A 23 -16.96 -13.09 -19.57
N SER A 24 -17.91 -12.37 -20.20
CA SER A 24 -17.60 -11.35 -21.20
C SER A 24 -16.66 -10.27 -20.66
N TRP A 25 -15.55 -10.02 -21.38
CA TRP A 25 -14.55 -9.04 -20.97
C TRP A 25 -15.12 -7.64 -20.80
N LYS A 26 -16.09 -7.23 -21.65
CA LYS A 26 -16.73 -5.90 -21.57
C LYS A 26 -17.44 -5.73 -20.23
N THR A 27 -18.23 -6.73 -19.85
CA THR A 27 -18.98 -6.74 -18.58
C THR A 27 -18.04 -6.70 -17.38
N VAL A 28 -16.95 -7.48 -17.42
CA VAL A 28 -15.96 -7.54 -16.33
C VAL A 28 -15.21 -6.22 -16.21
N HIS A 29 -14.77 -5.64 -17.34
CA HIS A 29 -14.11 -4.35 -17.41
C HIS A 29 -15.00 -3.21 -16.90
N ASP A 30 -16.24 -3.12 -17.37
CA ASP A 30 -17.17 -2.06 -16.98
C ASP A 30 -17.53 -2.13 -15.50
N ARG A 31 -17.65 -3.36 -14.97
CA ARG A 31 -17.82 -3.58 -13.53
C ARG A 31 -16.62 -3.06 -12.76
N HIS A 32 -15.40 -3.48 -13.14
CA HIS A 32 -14.17 -3.03 -12.51
C HIS A 32 -14.06 -1.50 -12.54
N ARG A 33 -14.25 -0.87 -13.70
CA ARG A 33 -14.22 0.59 -13.86
C ARG A 33 -15.24 1.30 -12.96
N ARG A 34 -16.47 0.78 -12.88
CA ARG A 34 -17.54 1.37 -12.04
C ARG A 34 -17.18 1.28 -10.56
N TRP A 35 -16.76 0.09 -10.11
CA TRP A 35 -16.40 -0.15 -8.72
C TRP A 35 -15.18 0.63 -8.26
N SER A 36 -14.20 0.83 -9.15
CA SER A 36 -13.04 1.68 -8.91
C SER A 36 -13.38 3.17 -8.88
N ALA A 37 -14.55 3.58 -9.40
CA ALA A 37 -14.97 4.98 -9.43
C ALA A 37 -15.99 5.32 -8.32
N ASP A 38 -16.76 4.35 -7.83
CA ASP A 38 -17.86 4.58 -6.88
C ASP A 38 -17.53 4.21 -5.42
N GLY A 39 -16.30 3.79 -5.13
CA GLY A 39 -15.86 3.46 -3.78
C GLY A 39 -16.20 2.02 -3.34
N THR A 40 -16.61 1.14 -4.25
CA THR A 40 -17.01 -0.23 -3.89
C THR A 40 -15.83 -1.04 -3.35
N TRP A 41 -14.63 -0.91 -3.92
CA TRP A 41 -13.45 -1.64 -3.43
C TRP A 41 -13.09 -1.25 -2.00
N GLU A 42 -13.22 0.03 -1.66
CA GLU A 42 -12.97 0.58 -0.33
C GLU A 42 -13.98 0.02 0.67
N ARG A 43 -15.25 -0.11 0.28
CA ARG A 43 -16.29 -0.74 1.12
C ARG A 43 -16.01 -2.23 1.35
N ILE A 44 -15.63 -2.95 0.30
CA ILE A 44 -15.25 -4.37 0.40
C ILE A 44 -14.04 -4.54 1.34
N LEU A 45 -13.00 -3.72 1.16
CA LEU A 45 -11.82 -3.76 2.02
C LEU A 45 -12.20 -3.52 3.49
N ARG A 46 -13.03 -2.52 3.76
CA ARG A 46 -13.51 -2.23 5.12
C ARG A 46 -14.26 -3.41 5.73
N ALA A 47 -15.13 -4.05 4.97
CA ALA A 47 -15.87 -5.23 5.44
C ALA A 47 -14.92 -6.39 5.78
N VAL A 48 -14.02 -6.74 4.85
CA VAL A 48 -13.03 -7.81 5.05
C VAL A 48 -12.11 -7.53 6.25
N GLN A 49 -11.74 -6.26 6.48
CA GLN A 49 -10.96 -5.86 7.65
C GLN A 49 -11.77 -5.97 8.94
N ALA A 50 -13.04 -5.58 8.94
CA ALA A 50 -13.90 -5.70 10.12
C ALA A 50 -14.13 -7.17 10.52
N ASP A 51 -14.32 -8.05 9.54
CA ASP A 51 -14.43 -9.49 9.78
C ASP A 51 -13.13 -10.04 10.37
N ALA A 52 -11.99 -9.68 9.78
CA ALA A 52 -10.68 -10.09 10.28
C ALA A 52 -10.36 -9.53 11.68
N ASP A 53 -10.79 -8.30 11.99
CA ASP A 53 -10.66 -7.70 13.31
C ASP A 53 -11.49 -8.42 14.36
N THR A 54 -12.75 -8.73 14.02
CA THR A 54 -13.67 -9.50 14.88
C THR A 54 -13.11 -10.88 15.22
N GLU A 55 -12.42 -11.51 14.27
CA GLU A 55 -11.73 -12.79 14.46
C GLU A 55 -10.34 -12.68 15.10
N GLY A 56 -9.89 -11.47 15.48
CA GLY A 56 -8.57 -11.25 16.07
C GLY A 56 -7.41 -11.50 15.12
N ARG A 57 -7.66 -11.52 13.79
CA ARG A 57 -6.65 -11.76 12.75
C ARG A 57 -5.82 -10.51 12.40
N ILE A 58 -6.15 -9.34 12.96
CA ILE A 58 -5.41 -8.08 12.74
C ILE A 58 -4.75 -7.60 14.03
N ASP A 59 -3.42 -7.48 14.01
CA ASP A 59 -2.66 -6.77 15.04
C ASP A 59 -2.58 -5.27 14.71
N TRP A 60 -3.32 -4.45 15.45
CA TRP A 60 -3.32 -2.98 15.30
C TRP A 60 -2.22 -2.27 16.11
N SER A 61 -1.47 -2.99 16.96
CA SER A 61 -0.43 -2.40 17.81
C SER A 61 0.79 -1.94 17.02
N MET A 62 1.02 -2.58 15.86
CA MET A 62 2.17 -2.30 15.00
C MET A 62 1.73 -2.00 13.58
N VAL A 63 2.19 -0.85 13.07
CA VAL A 63 2.03 -0.49 11.65
C VAL A 63 3.36 -0.68 10.95
N SER A 64 3.37 -1.50 9.91
CA SER A 64 4.53 -1.67 9.04
C SER A 64 4.40 -0.81 7.79
N VAL A 65 5.48 -0.11 7.44
CA VAL A 65 5.57 0.73 6.25
C VAL A 65 6.60 0.13 5.29
N ASP A 66 6.16 -0.04 4.05
CA ASP A 66 7.01 -0.43 2.92
C ASP A 66 6.58 0.36 1.69
N SER A 67 7.52 0.61 0.78
CA SER A 67 7.23 1.30 -0.48
C SER A 67 7.67 0.45 -1.65
N THR A 68 6.86 0.41 -2.69
CA THR A 68 7.24 -0.15 -3.98
C THR A 68 7.03 0.88 -5.08
N THR A 69 7.96 0.95 -6.03
CA THR A 69 7.88 1.82 -7.19
C THR A 69 7.63 0.98 -8.43
N CYS A 70 6.48 1.18 -9.07
CA CYS A 70 6.15 0.56 -10.35
C CYS A 70 6.32 1.62 -11.45
N ARG A 71 7.23 1.40 -12.41
CA ARG A 71 7.37 2.32 -13.55
C ARG A 71 6.09 2.27 -14.39
N ALA A 72 5.56 3.44 -14.73
CA ALA A 72 4.50 3.57 -15.71
C ALA A 72 5.08 3.41 -17.13
N HIS A 73 4.26 2.93 -18.07
CA HIS A 73 4.61 2.92 -19.49
C HIS A 73 4.85 4.36 -20.00
N GLN A 74 5.77 4.56 -20.94
CA GLN A 74 6.14 5.90 -21.45
C GLN A 74 4.93 6.75 -21.93
N HIS A 75 3.94 6.12 -22.57
CA HIS A 75 2.69 6.77 -23.01
C HIS A 75 1.72 7.16 -21.87
N ALA A 76 2.03 6.86 -20.62
CA ALA A 76 1.23 7.31 -19.48
C ALA A 76 1.46 8.80 -19.15
N ALA A 77 2.50 9.43 -19.70
CA ALA A 77 2.88 10.82 -19.42
C ALA A 77 1.78 11.86 -19.75
N GLY A 78 0.79 11.52 -20.57
CA GLY A 78 -0.37 12.37 -20.90
C GLY A 78 -1.69 11.94 -20.24
N ALA A 79 -1.67 10.97 -19.32
CA ALA A 79 -2.89 10.48 -18.70
C ALA A 79 -3.54 11.56 -17.82
N SER A 80 -4.79 11.92 -18.12
CA SER A 80 -5.58 12.83 -17.29
C SER A 80 -5.52 12.45 -15.80
N THR A 81 -5.21 13.44 -14.96
CA THR A 81 -5.17 13.34 -13.49
C THR A 81 -6.55 13.55 -12.85
N ARG A 82 -7.56 13.92 -13.64
CA ARG A 82 -8.93 14.09 -13.15
C ARG A 82 -9.53 12.73 -12.81
N ALA A 83 -10.23 12.67 -11.67
CA ALA A 83 -10.96 11.47 -11.28
C ALA A 83 -11.94 11.04 -12.39
N PRO A 84 -12.06 9.73 -12.68
CA PRO A 84 -12.95 9.25 -13.72
C PRO A 84 -14.40 9.62 -13.40
N LYS A 85 -15.16 10.09 -14.39
CA LYS A 85 -16.60 10.30 -14.24
C LYS A 85 -17.29 8.95 -14.03
N ILE A 86 -18.14 8.84 -13.00
CA ILE A 86 -19.00 7.68 -12.78
C ILE A 86 -20.13 7.73 -13.83
N PRO A 87 -20.22 6.77 -14.76
CA PRO A 87 -21.32 6.75 -15.73
C PRO A 87 -22.67 6.59 -15.01
N GLY A 88 -23.66 7.43 -15.34
CA GLY A 88 -25.02 7.34 -14.80
C GLY A 88 -25.26 7.95 -13.42
N ARG A 89 -24.27 8.59 -12.77
CA ARG A 89 -24.46 9.39 -11.55
C ARG A 89 -24.00 10.84 -11.76
N ARG A 90 -24.81 11.81 -11.33
CA ARG A 90 -24.43 13.25 -11.24
C ARG A 90 -23.41 13.56 -10.13
N ARG A 91 -22.69 12.55 -9.60
CA ARG A 91 -21.72 12.73 -8.51
C ARG A 91 -20.33 12.32 -9.01
N SER A 92 -19.36 13.20 -8.81
CA SER A 92 -17.95 12.84 -8.87
C SER A 92 -17.65 11.74 -7.84
N PRO A 93 -16.64 10.88 -8.06
CA PRO A 93 -16.10 10.02 -7.01
C PRO A 93 -15.88 10.85 -5.75
N ALA A 94 -16.23 10.29 -4.59
CA ALA A 94 -15.86 10.92 -3.33
C ALA A 94 -14.36 11.20 -3.39
N ARG A 95 -13.95 12.46 -3.19
CA ARG A 95 -12.52 12.75 -3.04
C ARG A 95 -12.07 11.90 -1.88
N HIS A 96 -11.08 11.04 -2.11
CA HIS A 96 -10.40 10.33 -1.04
C HIS A 96 -9.96 11.41 -0.05
N ARG A 97 -10.62 11.48 1.11
CA ARG A 97 -10.18 12.42 2.12
C ARG A 97 -8.81 11.95 2.60
N SER A 98 -7.91 12.87 2.94
CA SER A 98 -6.55 12.48 3.36
C SER A 98 -6.52 11.60 4.62
N ASP A 99 -7.63 11.56 5.36
CA ASP A 99 -7.92 10.76 6.55
C ASP A 99 -8.68 9.45 6.27
N GLU A 100 -9.01 9.14 5.00
CA GLU A 100 -9.78 7.95 4.62
C GLU A 100 -8.96 6.68 4.38
N ALA A 101 -7.66 6.69 4.65
CA ALA A 101 -6.95 5.43 4.81
C ALA A 101 -7.57 4.68 6.02
N LEU A 102 -8.14 3.49 5.78
CA LEU A 102 -8.45 2.38 6.71
C LEU A 102 -9.21 2.74 8.01
N GLY A 103 -10.29 2.02 8.32
CA GLY A 103 -11.23 2.32 9.42
C GLY A 103 -10.59 2.89 10.69
N ARG A 104 -11.07 4.06 11.15
CA ARG A 104 -10.49 4.86 12.26
C ARG A 104 -8.96 4.70 12.30
N SER A 105 -8.25 5.04 11.23
CA SER A 105 -6.79 5.09 11.25
C SER A 105 -6.36 5.80 12.53
N ARG A 106 -5.77 5.04 13.47
CA ARG A 106 -5.16 5.64 14.65
C ARG A 106 -4.21 6.66 14.07
N THR A 107 -4.51 7.94 14.27
CA THR A 107 -3.65 8.99 13.74
C THR A 107 -2.26 8.83 14.33
N ARG A 108 -2.11 8.08 15.44
CA ARG A 108 -0.87 7.73 16.13
C ARG A 108 -0.82 6.21 16.42
N PRO A 109 -0.10 5.41 15.61
CA PRO A 109 0.15 4.00 15.95
C PRO A 109 1.05 3.87 17.19
N ASP A 110 0.94 2.76 17.91
CA ASP A 110 1.77 2.52 19.10
C ASP A 110 3.22 2.20 18.71
N HIS A 111 3.38 1.44 17.62
CA HIS A 111 4.70 1.13 17.06
C HIS A 111 4.72 1.19 15.52
N VAL A 112 5.82 1.68 14.95
CA VAL A 112 6.09 1.70 13.51
C VAL A 112 7.29 0.84 13.14
N GLY A 113 7.09 -0.13 12.26
CA GLY A 113 8.15 -0.90 11.61
C GLY A 113 8.45 -0.39 10.20
N GLY A 114 9.71 -0.41 9.79
CA GLY A 114 10.10 0.01 8.44
C GLY A 114 11.54 -0.35 8.13
N ASP A 115 11.94 -0.15 6.88
CA ASP A 115 13.30 -0.44 6.44
C ASP A 115 14.29 0.67 6.82
N LYS A 116 15.56 0.44 6.49
CA LYS A 116 16.65 1.40 6.70
C LYS A 116 16.53 2.68 5.86
N ALA A 117 15.81 2.66 4.73
CA ALA A 117 15.57 3.84 3.90
C ALA A 117 14.68 4.86 4.64
N TYR A 118 13.83 4.41 5.57
CA TYR A 118 13.03 5.30 6.42
C TYR A 118 13.78 5.87 7.63
N SER A 119 15.08 5.57 7.82
CA SER A 119 15.89 5.97 8.99
C SER A 119 16.21 7.47 9.10
N SER A 120 15.70 8.31 8.20
CA SER A 120 16.05 9.74 8.12
C SER A 120 15.81 10.48 9.45
N ARG A 121 16.65 11.48 9.73
CA ARG A 121 16.51 12.35 10.92
C ARG A 121 15.13 13.02 10.97
N ARG A 122 14.58 13.41 9.82
CA ARG A 122 13.23 14.00 9.70
C ARG A 122 12.16 13.02 10.17
N ASN A 123 12.21 11.76 9.70
CA ASN A 123 11.26 10.73 10.09
C ASN A 123 11.38 10.41 11.58
N ARG A 124 12.59 10.21 12.09
CA ARG A 124 12.81 9.94 13.52
C ARG A 124 12.35 11.09 14.42
N ARG A 125 12.59 12.36 14.02
CA ARG A 125 12.09 13.55 14.73
C ARG A 125 10.57 13.59 14.73
N HIS A 126 9.92 13.27 13.61
CA HIS A 126 8.46 13.20 13.52
C HIS A 126 7.90 12.14 14.48
N LEU A 127 8.45 10.92 14.44
CA LEU A 127 8.00 9.81 15.30
C LEU A 127 8.18 10.12 16.79
N ARG A 128 9.33 10.69 17.18
CA ARG A 128 9.61 11.10 18.57
C ARG A 128 8.65 12.18 19.06
N ARG A 129 8.42 13.22 18.26
CA ARG A 129 7.47 14.31 18.57
C ARG A 129 6.05 13.81 18.80
N ARG A 130 5.69 12.71 18.13
CA ARG A 130 4.38 12.08 18.27
C ARG A 130 4.36 10.93 19.26
N HIS A 131 5.44 10.68 20.00
CA HIS A 131 5.54 9.57 20.95
C HIS A 131 5.23 8.20 20.33
N ILE A 132 5.59 8.00 19.06
CA ILE A 132 5.43 6.74 18.34
C ILE A 132 6.71 5.92 18.48
N LYS A 133 6.61 4.71 19.05
CA LYS A 133 7.75 3.79 19.11
C LYS A 133 8.08 3.31 17.69
N HIS A 134 9.34 3.05 17.39
CA HIS A 134 9.71 2.63 16.04
C HIS A 134 10.92 1.71 16.00
N THR A 135 10.89 0.77 15.06
CA THR A 135 12.01 -0.12 14.73
C THR A 135 12.44 0.18 13.30
N LEU A 136 13.39 1.11 13.16
CA LEU A 136 13.97 1.51 11.88
C LEU A 136 15.49 1.29 11.93
N PRO A 137 16.03 0.28 11.21
CA PRO A 137 17.45 0.00 11.21
C PRO A 137 18.26 1.23 10.83
N GLU A 138 19.37 1.45 11.54
CA GLU A 138 20.32 2.51 11.17
C GLU A 138 21.25 2.00 10.05
N PRO A 139 21.34 2.69 8.90
CA PRO A 139 22.29 2.35 7.84
C PRO A 139 23.72 2.30 8.38
N ARG A 140 24.55 1.40 7.82
CA ARG A 140 25.94 1.20 8.23
C ARG A 140 26.73 2.51 8.24
N ASP A 141 26.56 3.35 7.23
CA ASP A 141 27.28 4.60 7.09
C ASP A 141 26.86 5.63 8.13
N GLN A 142 25.58 5.66 8.50
CA GLN A 142 25.08 6.51 9.59
C GLN A 142 25.67 6.07 10.93
N ARG A 143 25.75 4.76 11.19
CA ARG A 143 26.41 4.21 12.39
C ARG A 143 27.88 4.59 12.45
N ALA A 144 28.61 4.45 11.34
CA ALA A 144 30.03 4.77 11.26
C ALA A 144 30.28 6.27 11.45
N ASN A 145 29.48 7.13 10.82
CA ASN A 145 29.58 8.58 10.98
C ASN A 145 29.25 9.02 12.43
N ARG A 146 28.25 8.38 13.05
CA ARG A 146 27.93 8.61 14.47
C ARG A 146 29.10 8.26 15.37
N GLN A 147 29.72 7.10 15.16
CA GLN A 147 30.90 6.67 15.91
C GLN A 147 32.08 7.62 15.71
N ARG A 148 32.35 8.05 14.47
CA ARG A 148 33.40 9.03 14.15
C ARG A 148 33.23 10.36 14.87
N ARG A 149 31.99 10.77 15.17
CA ARG A 149 31.69 12.00 15.91
C ARG A 149 31.83 11.87 17.44
N GLY A 150 32.12 10.68 17.97
CA GLY A 150 32.27 10.45 19.40
C GLY A 150 31.06 10.94 20.21
N SER A 151 31.30 11.76 21.23
CA SER A 151 30.26 12.36 22.08
C SER A 151 29.26 13.23 21.29
N GLN A 152 29.70 13.87 20.21
CA GLN A 152 28.87 14.70 19.32
C GLN A 152 27.99 13.87 18.36
N GLY A 153 28.19 12.55 18.32
CA GLY A 153 27.38 11.63 17.50
C GLY A 153 25.99 11.36 18.07
N GLY A 154 25.81 11.53 19.38
CA GLY A 154 24.56 11.22 20.06
C GLY A 154 24.29 9.71 20.25
N ARG A 155 23.19 9.42 20.94
CA ARG A 155 22.81 8.05 21.36
C ARG A 155 22.46 7.15 20.17
N PRO A 156 22.90 5.87 20.14
CA PRO A 156 22.45 4.91 19.13
C PRO A 156 20.93 4.78 19.15
N THR A 157 20.33 4.51 17.98
CA THR A 157 18.89 4.25 17.93
C THR A 157 18.56 2.87 18.46
N GLY A 158 17.54 2.78 19.32
CA GLY A 158 17.00 1.50 19.77
C GLY A 158 16.56 0.66 18.57
N PHE A 159 16.99 -0.59 18.55
CA PHE A 159 16.63 -1.55 17.52
C PHE A 159 16.22 -2.85 18.19
N ASP A 160 14.94 -3.20 18.04
CA ASP A 160 14.40 -4.44 18.55
C ASP A 160 14.41 -5.50 17.44
N LYS A 161 15.29 -6.50 17.58
CA LYS A 161 15.43 -7.61 16.64
C LYS A 161 14.18 -8.48 16.54
N THR A 162 13.43 -8.62 17.64
CA THR A 162 12.24 -9.47 17.70
C THR A 162 11.10 -8.84 16.91
N ILE A 163 10.88 -7.53 17.11
CA ILE A 163 9.91 -6.75 16.33
C ILE A 163 10.33 -6.70 14.87
N TYR A 164 11.62 -6.51 14.58
CA TYR A 164 12.09 -6.46 13.19
C TYR A 164 11.88 -7.79 12.44
N ARG A 165 11.91 -8.93 13.13
CA ARG A 165 11.65 -10.25 12.51
C ARG A 165 10.24 -10.34 11.91
N ARG A 166 9.24 -9.68 12.51
CA ARG A 166 7.87 -9.60 11.99
C ARG A 166 7.79 -8.94 10.60
N ARG A 167 8.81 -8.21 10.18
CA ARG A 167 8.92 -7.66 8.81
C ARG A 167 8.87 -8.75 7.73
N ASN A 168 9.31 -9.98 8.01
CA ASN A 168 9.19 -11.09 7.07
C ASN A 168 7.73 -11.38 6.67
N GLU A 169 6.76 -11.15 7.56
CA GLU A 169 5.33 -11.30 7.24
C GLU A 169 4.87 -10.24 6.23
N VAL A 170 5.35 -9.00 6.40
CA VAL A 170 5.11 -7.89 5.48
C VAL A 170 5.73 -8.19 4.12
N GLU A 171 6.99 -8.65 4.10
CA GLU A 171 7.71 -9.00 2.88
C GLU A 171 7.03 -10.14 2.12
N ARG A 172 6.59 -11.20 2.81
CA ARG A 172 5.81 -12.30 2.21
C ARG A 172 4.49 -11.82 1.65
N THR A 173 3.80 -10.93 2.38
CA THR A 173 2.53 -10.34 1.94
C THR A 173 2.70 -9.49 0.69
N ILE A 174 3.71 -8.62 0.67
CA ILE A 174 4.04 -7.80 -0.50
C ILE A 174 4.49 -8.67 -1.67
N ASN A 175 5.26 -9.73 -1.42
CA ASN A 175 5.64 -10.68 -2.45
C ASN A 175 4.41 -11.37 -3.05
N ARG A 176 3.44 -11.75 -2.22
CA ARG A 176 2.14 -12.26 -2.69
C ARG A 176 1.39 -11.22 -3.51
N PHE A 177 1.42 -9.94 -3.13
CA PHE A 177 0.83 -8.87 -3.95
C PHE A 177 1.56 -8.67 -5.28
N LYS A 178 2.88 -8.90 -5.34
CA LYS A 178 3.65 -8.84 -6.59
C LYS A 178 3.26 -9.93 -7.59
N ASN A 179 2.67 -11.04 -7.13
CA ASN A 179 2.07 -12.04 -8.02
C ASN A 179 0.85 -11.51 -8.77
N PHE A 180 0.26 -10.38 -8.34
CA PHE A 180 -0.77 -9.66 -9.09
C PHE A 180 -0.11 -8.76 -10.14
N ARG A 181 0.26 -9.35 -11.28
CA ARG A 181 1.06 -8.69 -12.32
C ARG A 181 0.44 -7.38 -12.78
N ALA A 182 -0.89 -7.29 -12.93
CA ALA A 182 -1.55 -6.04 -13.33
C ALA A 182 -1.31 -4.89 -12.35
N VAL A 183 -1.21 -5.19 -11.06
CA VAL A 183 -0.92 -4.23 -9.99
C VAL A 183 0.57 -3.89 -9.97
N ALA A 184 1.42 -4.90 -10.09
CA ALA A 184 2.86 -4.77 -9.97
C ALA A 184 3.54 -4.09 -11.18
N THR A 185 2.99 -4.24 -12.40
CA THR A 185 3.66 -3.80 -13.63
C THR A 185 2.95 -2.69 -14.39
N ARG A 186 1.71 -2.32 -14.02
CA ARG A 186 0.90 -1.21 -14.58
C ARG A 186 1.13 -0.95 -16.09
N PHE A 187 1.07 -2.01 -16.90
CA PHE A 187 1.16 -1.93 -18.36
C PHE A 187 -0.20 -1.69 -19.05
N ASP A 188 -1.14 -1.02 -18.39
CA ASP A 188 -2.40 -0.67 -19.05
C ASP A 188 -2.18 0.49 -20.03
N LYS A 189 -2.04 0.16 -21.31
CA LYS A 189 -2.34 1.12 -22.38
C LYS A 189 -3.86 1.35 -22.35
N ARG A 190 -4.28 2.62 -22.31
CA ARG A 190 -5.69 2.94 -22.61
C ARG A 190 -5.95 2.44 -24.03
N ALA A 191 -6.84 1.46 -24.16
CA ALA A 191 -7.43 1.11 -25.44
C ALA A 191 -8.41 2.21 -25.87
#